data_AF-A0A377BNJ7-F1
#
_entry.id   AF-A0A377BNJ7-F1
#
_cell.length_a   1.000
_cell.length_b   1.000
_cell.length_c   1.000
_cell.angle_alpha   90.00
_cell.angle_beta   90.00
_cell.angle_gamma   90.00
#
_symmetry.space_group_name_H-M   'P 1'
#
loop_
_entity.id
_entity.type
_entity.pdbx_description
1 polymer ?
#
loop_
_entity_poly.entity_id
_entity_poly.type
_entity_poly.pdbx_seq_one_letter_code
_entity_poly.pdbx_strand_id
1 'polypeptide(L)'
;MLVWCAAAMFLCGWLALGKKPYQGLLIGVTLAIVVGSPTGEIDTALWRSGDVILGSLLAMLFTGIWPQRAFIHWRIQLAKSLTEYNRVYQSAFSPNLLERPRLESHLQKLLTDAVKMRGLIAPASKETRIPKSIYEGIQTINRNLVCMLELQINAYWATRPSHFVLLNAQKLRDTQHMMQQILLSLVHALYEGNPQPVFANTEKLNDAVEELRQLLNNHHDLKVVETPIYVMCG
;
A
#
# COMPACT_ATOMS: atom_id res chain seq x y z
N MET A 1 28.47 36.08 18.75
CA MET A 1 27.00 36.01 18.73
C MET A 1 26.46 35.52 17.38
N LEU A 2 26.76 36.19 16.26
CA LEU A 2 26.27 35.80 14.93
C LEU A 2 26.73 34.41 14.44
N VAL A 3 27.99 34.04 14.68
CA VAL A 3 28.53 32.71 14.28
C VAL A 3 27.82 31.57 15.01
N TRP A 4 27.55 31.75 16.30
CA TRP A 4 26.79 30.78 17.11
C TRP A 4 25.32 30.69 16.67
N CYS A 5 24.70 31.82 16.31
CA CYS A 5 23.34 31.84 15.77
C CYS A 5 23.27 31.14 14.40
N ALA A 6 24.27 31.34 13.54
CA ALA A 6 24.35 30.67 12.23
C ALA A 6 24.52 29.15 12.40
N ALA A 7 25.35 28.71 13.34
CA ALA A 7 25.50 27.29 13.67
C ALA A 7 24.20 26.67 14.21
N ALA A 8 23.49 27.39 15.08
CA ALA A 8 22.21 26.95 15.63
C ALA A 8 21.12 26.87 14.55
N MET A 9 21.02 27.86 13.66
CA MET A 9 20.07 27.84 12.54
C MET A 9 20.36 26.72 11.54
N PHE A 10 21.64 26.44 11.27
CA PHE A 10 22.06 25.33 10.42
C PHE A 10 21.68 23.97 11.03
N LEU A 11 21.89 23.79 12.34
CA LEU A 11 21.50 22.59 13.06
C LEU A 11 19.98 22.38 13.11
N CYS A 12 19.21 23.47 13.28
CA CYS A 12 17.75 23.43 13.26
C CYS A 12 17.20 23.11 11.87
N GLY A 13 17.79 23.68 10.81
CA GLY A 13 17.47 23.35 9.42
C GLY A 13 17.78 21.89 9.10
N TRP A 14 18.89 21.36 9.59
CA TRP A 14 19.25 19.95 9.45
C TRP A 14 18.26 19.01 10.15
N LEU A 15 17.85 19.34 11.39
CA LEU A 15 16.83 18.58 12.12
C LEU A 15 15.44 18.66 11.47
N ALA A 16 15.12 19.78 10.81
CA ALA A 16 13.87 19.95 10.06
C ALA A 16 13.79 19.07 8.79
N LEU A 17 14.92 18.61 8.23
CA LEU A 17 14.92 17.62 7.13
C LEU A 17 14.69 16.17 7.62
N GLY A 18 14.61 15.94 8.94
CA GLY A 18 14.42 14.61 9.53
C GLY A 18 12.97 14.10 9.53
N LYS A 19 12.74 12.95 10.18
CA LYS A 19 11.42 12.29 10.28
C LYS A 19 10.33 13.12 11.00
N LYS A 20 10.67 14.25 11.62
CA LYS A 20 9.77 15.16 12.34
C LYS A 20 10.04 16.64 11.98
N PRO A 21 9.75 17.06 10.73
CA PRO A 21 10.07 18.40 10.23
C PRO A 21 9.43 19.52 11.07
N TYR A 22 8.24 19.25 11.61
CA TYR A 22 7.51 20.18 12.45
C TYR A 22 8.25 20.57 13.74
N GLN A 23 9.00 19.64 14.34
CA GLN A 23 9.78 19.92 15.56
C GLN A 23 10.96 20.84 15.26
N GLY A 24 11.66 20.62 14.15
CA GLY A 24 12.75 21.50 13.71
C GLY A 24 12.26 22.91 13.35
N LEU A 25 11.09 23.02 12.72
CA LEU A 25 10.46 24.31 12.41
C LEU A 25 10.09 25.08 13.68
N LEU A 26 9.49 24.41 14.68
CA LEU A 26 9.09 25.03 15.94
C LEU A 26 10.31 25.56 16.70
N ILE A 27 11.38 24.76 16.79
CA ILE A 27 12.63 25.16 17.43
C ILE A 27 13.27 26.35 16.68
N GLY A 28 13.30 26.33 15.35
CA GLY A 28 13.85 27.41 14.54
C GLY A 28 13.14 28.76 14.71
N VAL A 29 11.80 28.76 14.73
CA VAL A 29 11.00 29.98 14.97
C VAL A 29 11.28 30.55 16.36
N THR A 30 11.47 29.69 17.36
CA THR A 30 11.65 30.13 18.75
C THR A 30 13.04 30.72 19.01
N LEU A 31 14.08 30.16 18.39
CA LEU A 31 15.42 30.75 18.36
C LEU A 31 15.43 32.11 17.65
N ALA A 32 14.68 32.25 16.54
CA ALA A 32 14.58 33.51 15.82
C ALA A 32 13.92 34.62 16.67
N ILE A 33 12.89 34.28 17.45
CA ILE A 33 12.22 35.21 18.38
C ILE A 33 13.14 35.62 19.54
N VAL A 34 13.91 34.67 20.10
CA VAL A 34 14.83 34.94 21.22
C VAL A 34 15.99 35.84 20.80
N VAL A 35 16.52 35.65 19.58
CA VAL A 35 17.64 36.46 19.06
C VAL A 35 17.18 37.88 18.66
N GLY A 36 15.89 38.08 18.34
CA GLY A 36 15.32 39.39 18.01
C GLY A 36 14.94 40.28 19.19
N SER A 37 15.14 39.84 20.44
CA SER A 37 14.76 40.57 21.65
C SER A 37 15.72 41.73 21.96
N PRO A 38 15.22 42.94 22.32
CA PRO A 38 16.08 44.01 22.80
C PRO A 38 16.89 43.59 24.03
N THR A 39 18.13 44.05 24.11
CA THR A 39 19.06 43.80 25.22
C THR A 39 18.56 44.46 26.51
N GLY A 40 18.28 43.66 27.55
CA GLY A 40 18.02 44.21 28.89
C GLY A 40 17.29 43.31 29.89
N GLU A 41 16.48 42.35 29.44
CA GLU A 41 15.65 41.53 30.35
C GLU A 41 15.86 40.03 30.09
N ILE A 42 16.85 39.47 30.79
CA ILE A 42 17.10 38.02 30.79
C ILE A 42 15.87 37.24 31.25
N ASP A 43 15.09 37.81 32.18
CA ASP A 43 13.85 37.20 32.69
C ASP A 43 12.79 37.03 31.58
N THR A 44 12.61 38.04 30.72
CA THR A 44 11.65 38.00 29.61
C THR A 44 12.08 36.98 28.55
N ALA A 45 13.38 36.86 28.28
CA ALA A 45 13.91 35.83 27.38
C ALA A 45 13.76 34.41 27.97
N LEU A 46 13.98 34.25 29.27
CA LEU A 46 13.88 32.96 29.97
C LEU A 46 12.43 32.45 29.98
N TRP A 47 11.45 33.30 30.31
CA TRP A 47 10.04 32.94 30.28
C TRP A 47 9.54 32.52 28.90
N ARG A 48 9.96 33.24 27.84
CA ARG A 48 9.63 32.86 26.45
C ARG A 48 10.25 31.52 26.04
N SER A 49 11.47 31.22 26.49
CA SER A 49 12.07 29.90 26.26
C SER A 49 11.35 28.78 27.02
N GLY A 50 10.84 29.08 28.22
CA GLY A 50 10.01 28.19 29.02
C GLY A 50 8.69 27.84 28.34
N ASP A 51 7.97 28.84 27.83
CA ASP A 51 6.70 28.66 27.12
C ASP A 51 6.85 27.76 25.87
N VAL A 52 8.00 27.85 25.20
CA VAL A 52 8.33 27.03 24.03
C VAL A 52 8.63 25.59 24.38
N ILE A 53 9.42 25.37 25.44
CA ILE A 53 9.72 24.01 25.93
C ILE A 53 8.42 23.35 26.38
N LEU A 54 7.58 24.08 27.13
CA LEU A 54 6.29 23.61 27.61
C LEU A 54 5.34 23.34 26.45
N GLY A 55 5.25 24.23 25.46
CA GLY A 55 4.47 24.03 24.24
C GLY A 55 4.96 22.85 23.39
N SER A 56 6.27 22.62 23.31
CA SER A 56 6.86 21.48 22.59
C SER A 56 6.61 20.16 23.30
N LEU A 57 6.71 20.12 24.63
CA LEU A 57 6.33 18.97 25.46
C LEU A 57 4.85 18.67 25.33
N LEU A 58 3.99 19.70 25.39
CA LEU A 58 2.56 19.56 25.20
C LEU A 58 2.24 19.03 23.80
N ALA A 59 2.91 19.53 22.76
CA ALA A 59 2.76 19.04 21.40
C ALA A 59 3.26 17.58 21.23
N MET A 60 4.36 17.19 21.88
CA MET A 60 4.80 15.79 21.93
C MET A 60 3.78 14.90 22.63
N LEU A 61 3.18 15.39 23.71
CA LEU A 61 2.16 14.69 24.48
C LEU A 61 0.88 14.54 23.66
N PHE A 62 0.40 15.60 22.98
CA PHE A 62 -0.75 15.53 22.08
C PHE A 62 -0.51 14.68 20.83
N THR A 63 0.67 14.76 20.21
CA THR A 63 1.03 13.88 19.08
C THR A 63 1.22 12.43 19.51
N GLY A 64 1.52 12.17 20.79
CA GLY A 64 1.53 10.83 21.39
C GLY A 64 0.12 10.32 21.75
N ILE A 65 -0.77 11.20 22.21
CA ILE A 65 -2.15 10.88 22.59
C ILE A 65 -3.04 10.65 21.36
N TRP A 66 -2.74 11.31 20.24
CA TRP A 66 -3.48 11.17 18.99
C TRP A 66 -2.68 10.34 17.99
N PRO A 67 -2.63 8.99 18.14
CA PRO A 67 -2.04 8.15 17.12
C PRO A 67 -2.79 8.39 15.82
N GLN A 68 -2.08 8.80 14.77
CA GLN A 68 -2.58 8.67 13.40
C GLN A 68 -3.02 7.21 13.25
N ARG A 69 -4.32 6.97 13.02
CA ARG A 69 -4.90 5.62 12.95
C ARG A 69 -4.17 4.79 11.88
N ALA A 70 -3.16 4.05 12.32
CA ALA A 70 -2.26 3.28 11.47
C ALA A 70 -3.03 2.12 10.85
N PHE A 71 -4.02 1.59 11.57
CA PHE A 71 -4.94 0.59 11.04
C PHE A 71 -5.77 1.12 9.87
N ILE A 72 -6.35 2.32 9.97
CA ILE A 72 -7.13 2.90 8.86
C ILE A 72 -6.21 3.16 7.66
N HIS A 73 -5.03 3.72 7.88
CA HIS A 73 -4.08 3.96 6.81
C HIS A 73 -3.65 2.65 6.13
N TRP A 74 -3.37 1.60 6.89
CA TRP A 74 -3.05 0.28 6.36
C TRP A 74 -4.21 -0.31 5.54
N ARG A 75 -5.44 -0.22 6.04
CA ARG A 75 -6.64 -0.74 5.37
C ARG A 75 -6.92 -0.01 4.05
N ILE A 76 -6.82 1.32 4.04
CA ILE A 76 -6.98 2.13 2.83
C ILE A 76 -5.87 1.83 1.83
N GLN A 77 -4.62 1.67 2.29
CA GLN A 77 -3.50 1.35 1.41
C GLN A 77 -3.70 -0.03 0.77
N LEU A 78 -4.19 -1.03 1.51
CA LEU A 78 -4.56 -2.33 0.97
C LEU A 78 -5.64 -2.20 -0.10
N ALA A 79 -6.72 -1.46 0.19
CA ALA A 79 -7.80 -1.24 -0.77
C ALA A 79 -7.29 -0.59 -2.07
N LYS A 80 -6.41 0.42 -1.98
CA LYS A 80 -5.76 1.04 -3.14
C LYS A 80 -4.93 0.04 -3.95
N SER A 81 -4.15 -0.81 -3.28
CA SER A 81 -3.39 -1.86 -3.98
C SER A 81 -4.29 -2.83 -4.74
N LEU A 82 -5.43 -3.23 -4.16
CA LEU A 82 -6.42 -4.08 -4.84
C LEU A 82 -7.10 -3.36 -6.01
N THR A 83 -7.42 -2.06 -5.89
CA THR A 83 -7.96 -1.27 -6.99
C THR A 83 -6.97 -1.19 -8.16
N GLU A 84 -5.70 -0.91 -7.87
CA GLU A 84 -4.65 -0.84 -8.89
C GLU A 84 -4.40 -2.22 -9.52
N TYR A 85 -4.45 -3.30 -8.74
CA TYR A 85 -4.44 -4.66 -9.28
C TYR A 85 -5.58 -4.85 -10.30
N ASN A 86 -6.81 -4.45 -9.97
CA ASN A 86 -7.95 -4.62 -10.86
C ASN A 86 -7.73 -3.87 -12.19
N ARG A 87 -7.14 -2.68 -12.11
CA ARG A 87 -6.83 -1.85 -13.28
C ARG A 87 -5.74 -2.46 -14.15
N VAL A 88 -4.70 -3.02 -13.53
CA VAL A 88 -3.63 -3.76 -14.24
C VAL A 88 -4.22 -5.02 -14.87
N TYR A 89 -5.09 -5.74 -14.17
CA TYR A 89 -5.79 -6.91 -14.69
C TYR A 89 -6.66 -6.57 -15.91
N GLN A 90 -7.52 -5.55 -15.81
CA GLN A 90 -8.37 -5.09 -16.91
C GLN A 90 -7.55 -4.62 -18.12
N SER A 91 -6.45 -3.91 -17.87
CA SER A 91 -5.58 -3.44 -18.96
C SER A 91 -4.75 -4.57 -19.58
N ALA A 92 -4.40 -5.63 -18.83
CA ALA A 92 -3.64 -6.74 -19.38
C ALA A 92 -4.47 -7.70 -20.24
N PHE A 93 -5.75 -7.90 -19.88
CA PHE A 93 -6.67 -8.85 -20.52
C PHE A 93 -7.76 -8.17 -21.35
N SER A 94 -7.58 -6.90 -21.72
CA SER A 94 -8.58 -6.18 -22.51
C SER A 94 -8.71 -6.78 -23.92
N PRO A 95 -9.93 -7.08 -24.40
CA PRO A 95 -10.14 -7.62 -25.75
C PRO A 95 -9.70 -6.69 -26.89
N ASN A 96 -9.55 -5.40 -26.59
CA ASN A 96 -9.24 -4.36 -27.57
C ASN A 96 -7.73 -4.18 -27.81
N LEU A 97 -6.88 -5.01 -27.20
CA LEU A 97 -5.43 -4.90 -27.32
C LEU A 97 -4.88 -5.94 -28.31
N LEU A 98 -4.18 -5.43 -29.33
CA LEU A 98 -3.51 -6.24 -30.34
C LEU A 98 -2.04 -6.53 -29.98
N GLU A 99 -1.45 -5.71 -29.11
CA GLU A 99 -0.06 -5.82 -28.67
C GLU A 99 0.03 -5.82 -27.15
N ARG A 100 1.09 -6.47 -26.62
CA ARG A 100 1.34 -6.58 -25.19
C ARG A 100 1.50 -5.17 -24.58
N PRO A 101 0.61 -4.77 -23.65
CA PRO A 101 0.75 -3.48 -22.99
C PRO A 101 1.95 -3.47 -22.02
N ARG A 102 2.60 -2.31 -21.85
CA ARG A 102 3.75 -2.14 -20.95
C ARG A 102 3.29 -2.00 -19.48
N LEU A 103 3.12 -3.12 -18.77
CA LEU A 103 2.62 -3.13 -17.38
C LEU A 103 3.71 -3.33 -16.32
N GLU A 104 4.96 -3.58 -16.72
CA GLU A 104 6.07 -3.86 -15.78
C GLU A 104 6.24 -2.77 -14.72
N SER A 105 6.15 -1.50 -15.11
CA SER A 105 6.22 -0.36 -14.19
C SER A 105 5.08 -0.34 -13.17
N HIS A 106 3.87 -0.75 -13.58
CA HIS A 106 2.70 -0.81 -12.72
C HIS A 106 2.80 -1.99 -11.74
N LEU A 107 3.28 -3.15 -12.19
CA LEU A 107 3.55 -4.31 -11.33
C LEU A 107 4.66 -4.01 -10.31
N GLN A 108 5.76 -3.36 -10.74
CA GLN A 108 6.83 -2.95 -9.85
C GLN A 108 6.35 -1.94 -8.80
N LYS A 109 5.48 -1.00 -9.19
CA LYS A 109 4.86 -0.05 -8.26
C LYS A 109 3.98 -0.78 -7.24
N LEU A 110 3.15 -1.73 -7.66
CA LEU A 110 2.31 -2.56 -6.78
C LEU A 110 3.16 -3.33 -5.75
N LEU A 111 4.26 -3.95 -6.18
CA LEU A 111 5.20 -4.63 -5.28
C LEU A 111 5.85 -3.67 -4.29
N THR A 112 6.28 -2.49 -4.76
CA THR A 112 6.90 -1.45 -3.93
C THR A 112 5.92 -0.96 -2.86
N ASP A 113 4.67 -0.69 -3.24
CA ASP A 113 3.64 -0.23 -2.31
C ASP A 113 3.26 -1.32 -1.30
N ALA A 114 3.24 -2.59 -1.73
CA ALA A 114 3.09 -3.72 -0.83
C ALA A 114 4.24 -3.77 0.20
N VAL A 115 5.50 -3.58 -0.19
CA VAL A 115 6.62 -3.53 0.77
C VAL A 115 6.48 -2.37 1.74
N LYS A 116 6.08 -1.18 1.29
CA LYS A 116 5.85 0.00 2.16
C LYS A 116 4.77 -0.25 3.21
N MET A 117 3.70 -0.99 2.87
CA MET A 117 2.65 -1.36 3.83
C MET A 117 3.17 -2.14 5.04
N ARG A 118 4.28 -2.89 4.90
CA ARG A 118 4.89 -3.63 6.01
C ARG A 118 5.26 -2.72 7.19
N GLY A 119 5.67 -1.48 6.91
CA GLY A 119 5.99 -0.48 7.93
C GLY A 119 4.80 -0.11 8.82
N LEU A 120 3.57 -0.35 8.35
CA LEU A 120 2.33 -0.05 9.07
C LEU A 120 1.82 -1.23 9.92
N ILE A 121 2.36 -2.44 9.74
CA ILE A 121 1.89 -3.64 10.46
C ILE A 121 2.12 -3.53 11.96
N ALA A 122 3.33 -3.15 12.38
CA ALA A 122 3.67 -3.02 13.78
C ALA A 122 2.80 -1.98 14.52
N PRO A 123 2.60 -0.75 14.00
CA PRO A 123 1.70 0.20 14.64
C PRO A 123 0.22 -0.21 14.55
N ALA A 124 -0.25 -0.77 13.43
CA ALA A 124 -1.64 -1.23 13.29
C ALA A 124 -1.97 -2.37 14.26
N SER A 125 -1.07 -3.34 14.45
CA SER A 125 -1.24 -4.44 15.41
C SER A 125 -1.32 -3.97 16.86
N LYS A 126 -0.55 -2.94 17.23
CA LYS A 126 -0.64 -2.32 18.57
C LYS A 126 -1.98 -1.62 18.79
N GLU A 127 -2.52 -0.97 17.75
CA GLU A 127 -3.80 -0.24 17.79
C GLU A 127 -5.00 -1.19 17.88
N THR A 128 -5.04 -2.24 17.06
CA THR A 128 -6.18 -3.16 16.96
C THR A 128 -6.10 -4.35 17.91
N ARG A 129 -4.92 -4.61 18.51
CA ARG A 129 -4.60 -5.83 19.28
C ARG A 129 -4.73 -7.13 18.47
N ILE A 130 -4.82 -7.03 17.13
CA ILE A 130 -4.79 -8.19 16.24
C ILE A 130 -3.33 -8.69 16.13
N PRO A 131 -3.08 -10.01 16.18
CA PRO A 131 -1.73 -10.55 16.10
C PRO A 131 -1.06 -10.20 14.77
N LYS A 132 0.25 -9.91 14.82
CA LYS A 132 1.06 -9.55 13.64
C LYS A 132 1.03 -10.61 12.55
N SER A 133 0.93 -11.90 12.92
CA SER A 133 0.87 -13.02 11.99
C SER A 133 -0.29 -12.92 10.99
N ILE A 134 -1.44 -12.37 11.40
CA ILE A 134 -2.58 -12.17 10.50
C ILE A 134 -2.26 -11.10 9.46
N TYR A 135 -1.68 -9.97 9.88
CA TYR A 135 -1.27 -8.91 8.95
C TYR A 135 -0.17 -9.39 7.99
N GLU A 136 0.78 -10.18 8.47
CA GLU A 136 1.83 -10.77 7.64
C GLU A 136 1.26 -11.81 6.65
N GLY A 137 0.25 -12.58 7.06
CA GLY A 137 -0.50 -13.47 6.18
C GLY A 137 -1.20 -12.72 5.06
N ILE A 138 -1.95 -11.65 5.39
CA ILE A 138 -2.62 -10.79 4.40
C ILE A 138 -1.60 -10.16 3.45
N GLN A 139 -0.48 -9.70 3.98
CA GLN A 139 0.62 -9.11 3.19
C GLN A 139 1.24 -10.12 2.22
N THR A 140 1.37 -11.37 2.64
CA THR A 140 1.88 -12.47 1.81
C THR A 140 0.91 -12.76 0.67
N ILE A 141 -0.39 -12.87 0.96
CA ILE A 141 -1.43 -13.05 -0.06
C ILE A 141 -1.40 -11.89 -1.07
N ASN A 142 -1.32 -10.64 -0.60
CA ASN A 142 -1.27 -9.47 -1.48
C ASN A 142 -0.06 -9.51 -2.43
N ARG A 143 1.14 -9.87 -1.95
CA ARG A 143 2.33 -10.03 -2.82
C ARG A 143 2.18 -11.20 -3.78
N ASN A 144 1.63 -12.33 -3.32
CA ASN A 144 1.39 -13.51 -4.15
C ASN A 144 0.39 -13.21 -5.27
N LEU A 145 -0.65 -12.40 -5.01
CA LEU A 145 -1.58 -11.95 -6.05
C LEU A 145 -0.83 -11.22 -7.17
N VAL A 146 0.04 -10.26 -6.84
CA VAL A 146 0.82 -9.52 -7.85
C VAL A 146 1.73 -10.44 -8.66
N CYS A 147 2.38 -11.41 -8.01
CA CYS A 147 3.19 -12.41 -8.71
C CYS A 147 2.35 -13.32 -9.63
N MET A 148 1.18 -13.77 -9.17
CA MET A 148 0.27 -14.58 -9.98
C MET A 148 -0.25 -13.79 -11.18
N LEU A 149 -0.55 -12.50 -11.00
CA LEU A 149 -0.93 -11.61 -12.09
C LEU A 149 0.17 -11.52 -13.15
N GLU A 150 1.41 -11.29 -12.73
CA GLU A 150 2.56 -11.25 -13.65
C GLU A 150 2.70 -12.56 -14.45
N LEU A 151 2.59 -13.70 -13.79
CA LEU A 151 2.63 -15.01 -14.45
C LEU A 151 1.47 -15.21 -15.44
N GLN A 152 0.24 -14.85 -15.06
CA GLN A 152 -0.93 -14.94 -15.92
C GLN A 152 -0.80 -14.04 -17.16
N ILE A 153 -0.29 -12.83 -17.00
CA ILE A 153 -0.04 -11.89 -18.11
C ILE A 153 1.03 -12.49 -19.04
N ASN A 154 2.13 -12.98 -18.47
CA ASN A 154 3.20 -13.59 -19.26
C ASN A 154 2.71 -14.81 -20.04
N ALA A 155 1.90 -15.67 -19.42
CA ALA A 155 1.31 -16.84 -20.08
C ALA A 155 0.32 -16.44 -21.20
N TYR A 156 -0.52 -15.44 -20.95
CA TYR A 156 -1.52 -14.98 -21.93
C TYR A 156 -0.87 -14.34 -23.17
N TRP A 157 0.24 -13.61 -22.98
CA TRP A 157 0.98 -12.94 -24.06
C TRP A 157 2.17 -13.76 -24.59
N ALA A 158 2.38 -15.00 -24.12
CA ALA A 158 3.56 -15.80 -24.48
C ALA A 158 3.66 -16.10 -25.99
N THR A 159 2.53 -16.39 -26.64
CA THR A 159 2.50 -16.61 -28.10
C THR A 159 1.24 -16.01 -28.73
N ARG A 160 1.36 -15.52 -29.98
CA ARG A 160 0.21 -15.00 -30.76
C ARG A 160 -0.93 -16.02 -30.96
N PRO A 161 -0.67 -17.31 -31.25
CA PRO A 161 -1.73 -18.31 -31.36
C PRO A 161 -2.48 -18.54 -30.04
N SER A 162 -1.77 -18.61 -28.91
CA SER A 162 -2.40 -18.71 -27.59
C SER A 162 -3.33 -17.52 -27.34
N HIS A 163 -2.90 -16.30 -27.67
CA HIS A 163 -3.73 -15.10 -27.56
C HIS A 163 -5.04 -15.21 -28.35
N PHE A 164 -5.00 -15.66 -29.61
CA PHE A 164 -6.21 -15.83 -30.43
C PHE A 164 -7.16 -16.90 -29.90
N VAL A 165 -6.65 -18.03 -29.41
CA VAL A 165 -7.48 -19.08 -28.81
C VAL A 165 -8.13 -18.59 -27.51
N LEU A 166 -7.39 -17.87 -26.67
CA LEU A 166 -7.86 -17.33 -25.40
C LEU A 166 -8.89 -16.22 -25.59
N LEU A 167 -8.74 -15.38 -26.62
CA LEU A 167 -9.72 -14.35 -26.97
C LEU A 167 -11.09 -14.94 -27.31
N ASN A 168 -11.13 -16.13 -27.91
CA ASN A 168 -12.37 -16.80 -28.31
C ASN A 168 -12.94 -17.73 -27.22
N ALA A 169 -12.24 -17.90 -26.10
CA ALA A 169 -12.67 -18.76 -25.01
C ALA A 169 -13.67 -18.03 -24.10
N GLN A 170 -14.98 -18.23 -24.33
CA GLN A 170 -16.05 -17.61 -23.55
C GLN A 170 -15.91 -17.85 -22.04
N LYS A 171 -15.63 -19.10 -21.63
CA LYS A 171 -15.46 -19.47 -20.21
C LYS A 171 -14.34 -18.71 -19.50
N LEU A 172 -13.26 -18.39 -20.23
CA LEU A 172 -12.17 -17.60 -19.68
C LEU A 172 -12.60 -16.18 -19.42
N ARG A 173 -13.37 -15.56 -20.34
CA ARG A 173 -13.92 -14.21 -20.15
C ARG A 173 -14.86 -14.17 -18.95
N ASP A 174 -15.72 -15.16 -18.80
CA ASP A 174 -16.64 -15.25 -17.66
C ASP A 174 -15.86 -15.33 -16.32
N THR A 175 -14.81 -16.15 -16.29
CA THR A 175 -13.89 -16.26 -15.13
C THR A 175 -13.15 -14.94 -14.87
N GLN A 176 -12.69 -14.25 -15.93
CA GLN A 176 -12.01 -12.96 -15.81
C GLN A 176 -12.94 -11.88 -15.25
N HIS A 177 -14.18 -11.81 -15.74
CA HIS A 177 -15.19 -10.88 -15.23
C HIS A 177 -15.52 -11.15 -13.77
N MET A 178 -15.63 -12.43 -13.40
CA MET A 178 -15.88 -12.82 -12.02
C MET A 178 -14.73 -12.40 -11.09
N MET A 179 -13.47 -12.64 -11.48
CA MET A 179 -12.29 -12.19 -10.73
C MET A 179 -12.32 -10.68 -10.49
N GLN A 180 -12.68 -9.89 -11.52
CA GLN A 180 -12.80 -8.43 -11.38
C GLN A 180 -13.91 -8.04 -10.40
N GLN A 181 -15.07 -8.70 -10.45
CA GLN A 181 -16.19 -8.43 -9.54
C GLN A 181 -15.82 -8.74 -8.08
N ILE A 182 -15.14 -9.86 -7.84
CA ILE A 182 -14.68 -10.24 -6.49
C ILE A 182 -13.72 -9.19 -5.96
N LEU A 183 -12.74 -8.80 -6.77
CA LEU A 183 -11.75 -7.82 -6.37
C LEU A 183 -12.38 -6.46 -6.03
N LEU A 184 -13.34 -6.00 -6.84
CA LEU A 184 -14.10 -4.79 -6.56
C LEU A 184 -14.92 -4.91 -5.27
N SER A 185 -15.53 -6.07 -5.02
CA SER A 185 -16.27 -6.31 -3.77
C SER A 185 -15.38 -6.28 -2.54
N LEU A 186 -14.16 -6.83 -2.63
CA LEU A 186 -13.15 -6.78 -1.57
C LEU A 186 -12.68 -5.34 -1.33
N VAL A 187 -12.42 -4.57 -2.39
CA VAL A 187 -12.07 -3.15 -2.29
C VAL A 187 -13.16 -2.38 -1.55
N HIS A 188 -14.42 -2.59 -1.92
CA HIS A 188 -15.56 -1.91 -1.30
C HIS A 188 -15.67 -2.24 0.19
N ALA A 189 -15.57 -3.51 0.56
CA ALA A 189 -15.59 -3.94 1.96
C ALA A 189 -14.40 -3.39 2.77
N LEU A 190 -13.21 -3.25 2.16
CA LEU A 190 -12.05 -2.65 2.82
C LEU A 190 -12.22 -1.14 3.05
N TYR A 191 -12.87 -0.42 2.14
CA TYR A 191 -13.17 1.00 2.33
C TYR A 191 -14.25 1.22 3.38
N GLU A 192 -15.40 0.55 3.25
CA GLU A 192 -16.55 0.70 4.15
C GLU A 192 -16.29 0.09 5.53
N GLY A 193 -15.42 -0.91 5.62
CA GLY A 193 -15.20 -1.68 6.84
C GLY A 193 -16.34 -2.65 7.18
N ASN A 194 -17.30 -2.85 6.27
CA ASN A 194 -18.37 -3.83 6.40
C ASN A 194 -18.05 -5.08 5.55
N PRO A 195 -17.87 -6.26 6.15
CA PRO A 195 -17.53 -7.48 5.43
C PRO A 195 -18.74 -8.24 4.85
N GLN A 196 -19.99 -7.84 5.17
CA GLN A 196 -21.21 -8.52 4.67
C GLN A 196 -21.27 -8.74 3.15
N PRO A 197 -20.97 -7.76 2.28
CA PRO A 197 -21.03 -7.97 0.83
C PRO A 197 -19.98 -8.98 0.33
N VAL A 198 -18.86 -9.13 1.03
CA VAL A 198 -17.84 -10.14 0.67
C VAL A 198 -18.35 -11.53 1.02
N PHE A 199 -18.93 -11.72 2.21
CA PHE A 199 -19.48 -13.03 2.61
C PHE A 199 -20.62 -13.48 1.69
N ALA A 200 -21.51 -12.57 1.29
CA ALA A 200 -22.59 -12.88 0.34
C ALA A 200 -22.07 -13.27 -1.07
N ASN A 201 -20.92 -12.74 -1.48
CA ASN A 201 -20.28 -13.10 -2.75
C ASN A 201 -19.33 -14.31 -2.64
N THR A 202 -18.99 -14.74 -1.42
CA THR A 202 -18.08 -15.87 -1.17
C THR A 202 -18.72 -17.21 -1.59
N GLU A 203 -20.03 -17.34 -1.42
CA GLU A 203 -20.78 -18.52 -1.88
C GLU A 203 -20.71 -18.67 -3.40
N LYS A 204 -21.03 -17.60 -4.14
CA LYS A 204 -20.91 -17.56 -5.61
C LYS A 204 -19.49 -17.80 -6.10
N LEU A 205 -18.49 -17.32 -5.35
CA LEU A 205 -17.08 -17.55 -5.64
C LEU A 205 -16.69 -19.01 -5.45
N ASN A 206 -17.16 -19.64 -4.37
CA ASN A 206 -16.90 -21.06 -4.12
C ASN A 206 -17.51 -21.94 -5.20
N ASP A 207 -18.74 -21.62 -5.63
CA ASP A 207 -19.41 -22.34 -6.72
C ASP A 207 -18.61 -22.27 -8.03
N ALA A 208 -18.10 -21.09 -8.37
CA ALA A 208 -17.32 -20.91 -9.58
C ALA A 208 -15.92 -21.53 -9.52
N VAL A 209 -15.28 -21.51 -8.35
CA VAL A 209 -14.02 -22.23 -8.12
C VAL A 209 -14.23 -23.73 -8.26
N GLU A 210 -15.34 -24.25 -7.77
CA GLU A 210 -15.70 -25.66 -7.90
C GLU A 210 -16.00 -26.03 -9.36
N GLU A 211 -16.70 -25.18 -10.11
CA GLU A 211 -16.91 -25.36 -11.54
C GLU A 211 -15.58 -25.40 -12.32
N LEU A 212 -14.66 -24.48 -12.02
CA LEU A 212 -13.32 -24.46 -12.62
C LEU A 212 -12.51 -25.72 -12.27
N ARG A 213 -12.59 -26.20 -11.02
CA ARG A 213 -11.96 -27.47 -10.61
C ARG A 213 -12.52 -28.66 -11.37
N GLN A 214 -13.83 -28.71 -11.56
CA GLN A 214 -14.48 -29.76 -12.35
C GLN A 214 -14.05 -29.73 -13.82
N LEU A 215 -13.93 -28.53 -14.40
CA LEU A 215 -13.46 -28.39 -15.79
C LEU A 215 -11.99 -28.79 -15.96
N LEU A 216 -11.14 -28.47 -14.99
CA LEU A 216 -9.74 -28.91 -14.93
C LEU A 216 -9.62 -30.44 -14.83
N ASN A 217 -10.41 -31.06 -13.95
CA ASN A 217 -10.44 -32.51 -13.80
C ASN A 217 -10.94 -33.23 -15.07
N ASN A 218 -11.89 -32.62 -15.79
CA ASN A 218 -12.42 -33.17 -17.05
C ASN A 218 -11.45 -33.04 -18.24
N HIS A 219 -10.39 -32.21 -18.15
CA HIS A 219 -9.44 -31.96 -19.25
C HIS A 219 -8.05 -32.59 -19.01
N HIS A 220 -7.93 -33.55 -18.09
CA HIS A 220 -6.66 -34.17 -17.71
C HIS A 220 -5.96 -34.98 -18.82
N ASP A 221 -6.57 -35.12 -20.02
CA ASP A 221 -5.96 -35.77 -21.19
C ASP A 221 -5.09 -34.86 -22.08
N LEU A 222 -5.04 -33.54 -21.82
CA LEU A 222 -4.09 -32.66 -22.51
C LEU A 222 -2.78 -32.59 -21.72
N LYS A 223 -1.71 -33.19 -22.28
CA LYS A 223 -0.32 -32.98 -21.86
C LYS A 223 0.01 -31.48 -21.89
N VAL A 224 -0.18 -30.80 -20.76
CA VAL A 224 0.26 -29.42 -20.56
C VAL A 224 1.77 -29.45 -20.40
N VAL A 225 2.48 -28.93 -21.40
CA VAL A 225 3.91 -28.62 -21.27
C VAL A 225 4.02 -27.47 -20.29
N GLU A 226 4.52 -27.76 -19.08
CA GLU A 226 4.84 -26.75 -18.08
C GLU A 226 5.89 -25.80 -18.66
N THR A 227 5.52 -24.53 -18.86
CA THR A 227 6.49 -23.49 -19.19
C THR A 227 7.37 -23.24 -17.95
N PRO A 228 8.71 -23.24 -18.09
CA PRO A 228 9.60 -23.08 -16.96
C PRO A 228 9.35 -21.72 -16.28
N ILE A 229 8.98 -21.80 -15.00
CA ILE A 229 8.71 -20.66 -14.12
C ILE A 229 10.05 -20.00 -13.78
N TYR A 230 10.40 -18.93 -14.46
CA TYR A 230 11.46 -18.03 -13.98
C TYR A 230 10.91 -17.22 -12.81
N VAL A 231 11.14 -17.72 -11.59
CA VAL A 231 10.80 -17.03 -10.34
C VAL A 231 11.71 -15.82 -10.19
N MET A 232 11.22 -14.65 -10.62
CA MET A 232 11.80 -13.33 -10.29
C MET A 232 11.31 -12.80 -8.94
N CYS A 233 10.45 -13.54 -8.23
CA CYS A 233 9.94 -13.19 -6.91
C CYS A 233 10.70 -13.96 -5.80
N GLY A 234 12.00 -13.69 -5.69
CA GLY A 234 12.84 -14.03 -4.54
C GLY A 234 13.07 -12.80 -3.67
#